data_AF-A0A836TKD6-F1
#
_entry.id   AF-A0A836TKD6-F1
#
_cell.length_a   1.000
_cell.length_b   1.000
_cell.length_c   1.000
_cell.angle_alpha   90.00
_cell.angle_beta   90.00
_cell.angle_gamma   90.00
#
_symmetry.space_group_name_H-M   'P 1'
#
loop_
_entity.id
_entity.type
_entity.pdbx_description
1 polymer ?
#
loop_
_entity_poly.entity_id
_entity_poly.type
_entity_poly.pdbx_seq_one_letter_code
_entity_poly.pdbx_strand_id
1 'polypeptide(L)' 'QATDLVSLAMSVMTEKRVRHMPIMDNGSMIGILSIGDLVKATIEYQAELIAQLEGYIRS' A
#
# COMPACT_ATOMS: atom_id res chain seq x y z
N GLN A 1 -1.94 -11.97 -0.65
CA GLN A 1 -2.73 -11.58 -1.84
C GLN A 1 -3.03 -10.08 -1.95
N ALA A 2 -3.41 -9.31 -0.91
CA ALA A 2 -3.39 -7.83 -0.98
C ALA A 2 -1.99 -7.24 -0.75
N THR A 3 -1.25 -7.82 0.21
CA THR A 3 0.15 -7.46 0.50
C THR A 3 1.06 -7.60 -0.72
N ASP A 4 0.78 -8.58 -1.59
CA ASP A 4 1.57 -8.85 -2.80
C ASP A 4 1.42 -7.77 -3.87
N LEU A 5 0.24 -7.17 -4.00
CA LEU A 5 0.00 -6.10 -4.97
C LEU A 5 0.64 -4.78 -4.53
N VAL A 6 0.56 -4.49 -3.23
CA VAL A 6 1.17 -3.30 -2.62
C VAL A 6 2.71 -3.39 -2.68
N SER A 7 3.28 -4.54 -2.35
CA SER A 7 4.73 -4.77 -2.46
C SER A 7 5.20 -4.73 -3.91
N LEU A 8 4.43 -5.29 -4.85
CA LEU A 8 4.72 -5.20 -6.28
C LEU A 8 4.72 -3.74 -6.76
N ALA A 9 3.70 -2.95 -6.40
CA ALA A 9 3.63 -1.54 -6.78
C ALA A 9 4.84 -0.74 -6.28
N MET A 10 5.22 -0.93 -5.01
CA MET A 10 6.43 -0.32 -4.44
C MET A 10 7.72 -0.78 -5.13
N SER A 11 7.81 -2.07 -5.49
CA SER A 11 8.96 -2.63 -6.21
C SER A 11 9.10 -2.00 -7.59
N VAL A 12 8.00 -1.91 -8.35
CA VAL A 12 7.99 -1.30 -9.69
C VAL A 12 8.36 0.19 -9.62
N MET A 13 7.82 0.92 -8.65
CA MET A 13 8.16 2.33 -8.42
C MET A 13 9.65 2.52 -8.13
N THR A 14 10.22 1.66 -7.29
CA THR A 14 11.64 1.68 -6.92
C THR A 14 12.54 1.34 -8.10
N GLU A 15 12.24 0.25 -8.81
CA GLU A 15 13.00 -0.24 -9.96
C GLU A 15 13.03 0.81 -11.09
N LYS A 16 11.86 1.39 -11.40
CA LYS A 16 11.72 2.39 -12.46
C LYS A 16 12.08 3.81 -12.02
N ARG A 17 12.44 4.02 -10.74
CA ARG A 17 12.73 5.33 -10.13
C ARG A 17 11.60 6.35 -10.34
N VAL A 18 10.35 5.89 -10.26
CA VAL A 18 9.14 6.74 -10.34
C VAL A 18 8.42 6.76 -9.00
N ARG A 19 7.83 7.89 -8.65
CA ARG A 19 7.14 8.08 -7.35
C ARG A 19 5.62 8.08 -7.45
N HIS A 20 5.10 8.01 -8.67
CA HIS A 20 3.68 8.07 -8.96
C HIS A 20 3.34 7.05 -10.04
N MET A 21 2.19 6.41 -9.91
CA MET A 21 1.66 5.45 -10.86
C MET A 21 0.25 5.88 -11.25
N PRO A 22 -0.05 5.99 -12.56
CA PRO A 22 -1.41 6.27 -13.00
C PRO A 22 -2.29 5.04 -12.76
N ILE A 23 -3.49 5.27 -12.21
CA ILE A 23 -4.51 4.24 -12.06
C ILE A 23 -5.41 4.31 -13.29
N MET A 24 -5.52 3.19 -13.98
CA MET A 24 -6.26 3.06 -15.23
C MET A 24 -7.51 2.21 -15.01
N ASP A 25 -8.64 2.63 -15.55
CA ASP A 25 -9.87 1.83 -15.65
C ASP A 25 -10.42 1.94 -17.07
N ASN A 26 -10.66 0.79 -17.72
CA ASN A 26 -11.17 0.70 -19.09
C ASN A 26 -10.45 1.63 -20.09
N GLY A 27 -9.12 1.73 -19.99
CA GLY A 27 -8.28 2.58 -20.84
C GLY A 27 -8.26 4.07 -20.49
N SER A 28 -9.03 4.49 -19.48
CA SER A 28 -9.07 5.88 -18.98
C SER A 28 -8.25 6.02 -17.70
N MET A 29 -7.54 7.14 -17.55
CA MET A 29 -6.85 7.48 -16.29
C MET A 29 -7.88 7.97 -15.28
N ILE A 30 -8.04 7.26 -14.17
CA ILE A 30 -8.99 7.59 -13.10
C ILE A 30 -8.32 8.19 -11.86
N GLY A 31 -6.98 8.17 -11.79
CA GLY A 31 -6.27 8.75 -10.68
C GLY A 31 -4.77 8.52 -10.72
N ILE A 32 -4.10 8.95 -9.64
CA ILE A 32 -2.67 8.79 -9.41
C ILE A 32 -2.48 8.21 -8.02
N LEU A 33 -1.63 7.19 -7.92
CA LEU A 33 -1.16 6.64 -6.66
C LEU A 33 0.30 7.04 -6.45
N SER A 34 0.63 7.58 -5.28
CA SER A 34 2.01 7.87 -4.91
C SER A 34 2.63 6.76 -4.07
N ILE A 35 3.97 6.69 -4.05
CA ILE A 35 4.68 5.81 -3.12
C ILE A 35 4.41 6.18 -1.65
N GLY A 36 4.14 7.46 -1.35
CA GLY A 36 3.79 7.92 -0.02
C GLY A 36 2.46 7.34 0.48
N ASP A 37 1.47 7.22 -0.41
CA ASP A 37 0.18 6.60 -0.10
C ASP A 37 0.34 5.13 0.29
N LEU A 38 1.18 4.40 -0.46
CA LEU A 38 1.49 2.99 -0.17
C LEU A 38 2.19 2.82 1.19
N VAL A 39 3.15 3.69 1.50
CA VAL A 39 3.86 3.67 2.79
C VAL A 39 2.90 3.97 3.93
N LYS A 40 2.06 5.01 3.79
CA LYS A 40 1.07 5.39 4.80
C LYS A 40 0.11 4.23 5.10
N ALA A 41 -0.49 3.65 4.07
CA ALA A 41 -1.42 2.53 4.23
C ALA A 41 -0.76 1.30 4.88
N THR A 42 0.51 1.04 4.58
CA THR A 42 1.26 -0.07 5.20
C THR A 42 1.45 0.15 6.69
N ILE A 43 1.82 1.37 7.11
CA ILE A 43 2.01 1.72 8.52
C ILE A 43 0.68 1.62 9.29
N GLU A 44 -0.39 2.18 8.73
CA GLU A 44 -1.73 2.15 9.34
C GLU A 44 -2.21 0.70 9.54
N TYR A 45 -2.07 -0.15 8.52
CA TYR A 45 -2.42 -1.57 8.62
C TYR A 45 -1.61 -2.31 9.69
N GLN A 46 -0.30 -2.06 9.76
CA GLN A 46 0.55 -2.67 10.79
C GLN A 46 0.16 -2.23 12.20
N ALA A 47 -0.15 -0.93 12.38
CA ALA A 47 -0.59 -0.40 13.67
C ALA A 47 -1.92 -1.03 14.12
N GLU A 48 -2.89 -1.17 13.21
CA GLU A 48 -4.16 -1.86 13.49
C GLU A 48 -3.94 -3.33 13.88
N LEU A 49 -3.09 -4.05 13.14
CA LEU A 49 -2.78 -5.44 13.45
C LEU A 49 -2.13 -5.60 14.83
N ILE A 50 -1.18 -4.71 15.17
CA ILE A 50 -0.56 -4.69 16.51
C ILE A 50 -1.62 -4.45 17.58
N ALA A 51 -2.49 -3.46 17.41
CA ALA A 51 -3.55 -3.15 18.37
C ALA A 51 -4.51 -4.34 18.58
N GLN A 52 -4.87 -5.05 17.52
CA GLN A 52 -5.68 -6.28 17.61
C GLN A 52 -4.96 -7.37 18.40
N LEU A 53 -3.68 -7.62 18.11
CA LEU A 53 -2.86 -8.62 18.81
C LEU A 53 -2.69 -8.30 20.31
N GLU A 54 -2.49 -7.03 20.66
CA GLU A 54 -2.45 -6.61 22.07
C GLU A 54 -3.78 -6.86 22.78
N GLY A 55 -4.91 -6.67 22.08
CA GLY A 55 -6.24 -6.98 22.59
C GLY A 55 -6.39 -8.45 22.99
N TYR A 56 -5.90 -9.38 22.16
CA TYR A 56 -5.94 -10.81 22.44
C TYR A 56 -5.07 -11.26 23.62
N ILE A 57 -3.98 -10.53 23.93
CA ILE A 57 -3.09 -10.87 25.05
C ILE A 57 -3.64 -10.33 26.38
N ARG A 58 -4.36 -9.20 26.35
CA ARG A 58 -4.94 -8.56 27.53
C ARG A 58 -6.30 -9.17 27.97
N SER A 59 -6.90 -10.00 27.13
CA SER A 59 -8.08 -10.82 27.43
C SER A 59 -7.69 -12.19 27.96
#